data_AF-A0A7V7X1R9-F1
#
_entry.id   AF-A0A7V7X1R9-F1
#
_cell.length_a   1.000
_cell.length_b   1.000
_cell.length_c   1.000
_cell.angle_alpha   90.00
_cell.angle_beta   90.00
_cell.angle_gamma   90.00
#
_symmetry.space_group_name_H-M   'P 1'
#
loop_
_entity.id
_entity.type
_entity.pdbx_description
1 polymer ?
#
loop_
_entity_poly.entity_id
_entity_poly.type
_entity_poly.pdbx_seq_one_letter_code
_entity_poly.pdbx_strand_id
1 'polypeptide(L)'
;MKTFFKLMALVLLLNVIRYVAGFPLEAWLLFDRMGSAMERSATYFNSSFTLFDWVTSYSYNFVMWFACVWIFHIAHPSMAGHAVIKSLKIFGILFLFFASVSAIYMNHYSHPKDFYLYSVADGLIVFALVGTINGLVYKYFFEK
;
A
#
# COMPACT_ATOMS: atom_id res chain seq x y z
N MET A 1 23.29 8.47 6.05
CA MET A 1 23.42 7.00 5.87
C MET A 1 22.61 6.20 6.90
N LYS A 2 22.73 6.45 8.21
CA LYS A 2 21.94 5.74 9.26
C LYS A 2 20.41 5.84 9.07
N THR A 3 19.90 7.02 8.71
CA THR A 3 18.46 7.25 8.45
C THR A 3 17.91 6.37 7.34
N PHE A 4 18.64 6.26 6.23
CA PHE A 4 18.23 5.46 5.07
C PHE A 4 18.03 3.98 5.44
N PHE A 5 19.00 3.38 6.14
CA PHE A 5 18.89 1.99 6.60
C PHE A 5 17.76 1.80 7.63
N LYS A 6 17.54 2.76 8.52
CA LYS A 6 16.39 2.73 9.45
C LYS A 6 15.06 2.75 8.69
N LEU A 7 14.93 3.57 7.65
CA LEU A 7 13.74 3.62 6.78
C LEU A 7 13.54 2.31 6.03
N MET A 8 14.61 1.74 5.45
CA MET A 8 14.54 0.43 4.80
C MET A 8 14.06 -0.66 5.76
N ALA A 9 14.66 -0.75 6.95
CA ALA A 9 14.27 -1.75 7.94
C ALA A 9 12.82 -1.58 8.40
N LEU A 10 12.36 -0.35 8.60
CA LEU A 10 10.96 -0.05 8.89
C LEU A 10 10.03 -0.51 7.76
N VAL A 11 10.36 -0.20 6.50
CA VAL A 11 9.56 -0.61 5.33
C VAL A 11 9.51 -2.12 5.17
N LEU A 12 10.61 -2.84 5.45
CA LEU A 12 10.62 -4.30 5.45
C LEU A 12 9.67 -4.86 6.52
N LEU A 13 9.72 -4.32 7.74
CA LEU A 13 8.79 -4.70 8.81
C LEU A 13 7.33 -4.45 8.42
N LEU A 14 7.03 -3.29 7.86
CA LEU A 14 5.69 -2.93 7.41
C LEU A 14 5.17 -3.85 6.30
N ASN A 15 6.04 -4.25 5.36
CA ASN A 15 5.69 -5.25 4.35
C ASN A 15 5.38 -6.61 4.96
N VAL A 16 6.19 -7.09 5.92
CA VAL A 16 5.91 -8.35 6.64
C VAL A 16 4.54 -8.27 7.32
N ILE A 17 4.26 -7.16 8.02
CA ILE A 17 2.97 -7.00 8.72
C ILE A 17 1.80 -6.94 7.73
N ARG A 18 1.95 -6.30 6.58
CA ARG A 18 0.94 -6.34 5.51
C ARG A 18 0.68 -7.77 5.06
N TYR A 19 1.70 -8.58 4.79
CA TYR A 19 1.48 -9.95 4.32
C TYR A 19 0.97 -10.89 5.41
N VAL A 20 1.30 -10.66 6.68
CA VAL A 20 0.85 -11.52 7.78
C VAL A 20 -0.54 -11.14 8.28
N ALA A 21 -0.87 -9.85 8.34
CA ALA A 21 -2.14 -9.36 8.90
C ALA A 21 -3.09 -8.78 7.84
N GLY A 22 -2.56 -8.09 6.83
CA GLY A 22 -3.34 -7.52 5.73
C GLY A 22 -3.86 -8.60 4.78
N PHE A 23 -3.00 -9.50 4.30
CA PHE A 23 -3.40 -10.54 3.34
C PHE A 23 -4.57 -11.41 3.83
N PRO A 24 -4.62 -11.92 5.07
CA PRO A 24 -5.81 -12.65 5.55
C PRO A 24 -7.08 -11.80 5.58
N LEU A 25 -6.96 -10.51 5.90
CA LEU A 25 -8.07 -9.58 5.95
C LEU A 25 -8.62 -9.29 4.54
N GLU A 26 -7.71 -9.06 3.57
CA GLU A 26 -8.05 -8.90 2.16
C GLU A 26 -8.67 -10.19 1.58
N ALA A 27 -8.11 -11.35 1.92
CA ALA A 27 -8.63 -12.65 1.49
C ALA A 27 -10.06 -12.86 1.95
N TRP A 28 -10.36 -12.51 3.21
CA TRP A 28 -11.70 -12.65 3.76
C TRP A 28 -12.72 -11.64 3.20
N LEU A 29 -12.30 -10.42 2.90
CA LEU A 29 -13.21 -9.34 2.53
C LEU A 29 -13.36 -9.13 1.01
N LEU A 30 -12.31 -9.37 0.23
CA LEU A 30 -12.17 -8.83 -1.13
C LEU A 30 -11.72 -9.85 -2.18
N PHE A 31 -10.92 -10.86 -1.85
CA PHE A 31 -10.28 -11.72 -2.86
C PHE A 31 -11.28 -12.42 -3.78
N ASP A 32 -12.34 -13.02 -3.23
CA ASP A 32 -13.35 -13.69 -4.06
C ASP A 32 -14.02 -12.73 -5.05
N ARG A 33 -14.28 -11.49 -4.61
CA ARG A 33 -14.92 -10.46 -5.43
C ARG A 33 -13.97 -9.93 -6.51
N MET A 34 -12.70 -9.71 -6.15
CA MET A 34 -11.65 -9.32 -7.09
C MET A 34 -11.39 -10.41 -8.12
N GLY A 35 -11.24 -11.66 -7.68
CA GLY A 35 -11.04 -12.83 -8.55
C GLY A 35 -12.19 -12.98 -9.55
N SER A 36 -13.44 -12.91 -9.06
CA SER A 36 -14.62 -12.94 -9.94
C SER A 36 -14.65 -11.79 -10.96
N ALA A 37 -14.23 -10.59 -10.58
CA ALA A 37 -14.16 -9.45 -11.50
C ALA A 37 -13.05 -9.62 -12.56
N MET A 38 -11.92 -10.22 -12.17
CA MET A 38 -10.82 -10.56 -13.07
C MET A 38 -11.21 -11.66 -14.06
N GLU A 39 -11.85 -12.73 -13.59
CA GLU A 39 -12.32 -13.84 -14.43
C GLU A 39 -13.31 -13.38 -15.50
N ARG A 40 -14.26 -12.50 -15.14
CA ARG A 40 -15.22 -11.90 -16.10
C ARG A 40 -14.53 -11.06 -17.18
N SER A 41 -13.29 -10.64 -16.94
CA SER A 41 -12.55 -9.73 -17.82
C SER A 41 -11.14 -10.25 -18.11
N ALA A 42 -11.00 -11.58 -18.26
CA ALA A 42 -9.71 -12.27 -18.35
C ALA A 42 -8.79 -11.72 -19.46
N THR A 43 -9.35 -11.13 -20.52
CA THR A 43 -8.58 -10.50 -21.62
C THR A 43 -7.71 -9.33 -21.18
N TYR A 44 -7.98 -8.73 -20.02
CA TYR A 44 -7.23 -7.58 -19.47
C TYR A 44 -6.15 -7.97 -18.47
N PHE A 45 -6.12 -9.23 -18.03
CA PHE A 45 -5.25 -9.67 -16.95
C PHE A 45 -4.28 -10.75 -17.46
N ASN A 46 -3.01 -10.63 -17.09
CA ASN A 46 -2.03 -11.66 -17.40
C ASN A 46 -2.34 -12.92 -16.57
N SER A 47 -2.78 -13.99 -17.24
CA SER A 47 -3.07 -15.29 -16.62
C SER A 47 -1.81 -16.14 -16.38
N SER A 48 -0.65 -15.71 -16.87
CA SER A 48 0.63 -16.41 -16.77
C SER A 48 1.61 -15.59 -15.97
N PHE A 49 1.47 -15.65 -14.64
CA PHE A 49 2.30 -14.91 -13.71
C PHE A 49 3.70 -15.54 -13.63
N THR A 50 4.72 -14.81 -14.08
CA THR A 50 6.11 -15.27 -14.10
C THR A 50 6.88 -14.84 -12.85
N LEU A 51 8.08 -15.40 -12.65
CA LEU A 51 9.00 -14.93 -11.62
C LEU A 51 9.34 -13.43 -11.78
N PHE A 52 9.44 -12.96 -13.03
CA PHE A 52 9.71 -11.55 -13.31
C PHE A 52 8.55 -10.64 -12.90
N ASP A 53 7.31 -11.08 -13.09
CA ASP A 53 6.12 -10.37 -12.63
C ASP A 53 6.08 -10.28 -11.09
N TRP A 54 6.47 -11.37 -10.43
CA TRP A 54 6.57 -11.41 -8.97
C TRP A 54 7.61 -10.41 -8.44
N VAL A 55 8.82 -10.41 -9.00
CA VAL A 55 9.90 -9.49 -8.60
C VAL A 55 9.51 -8.04 -8.86
N THR A 56 8.91 -7.76 -10.03
CA THR A 56 8.43 -6.43 -10.41
C THR A 56 7.37 -5.95 -9.43
N SER A 57 6.38 -6.79 -9.12
CA SER A 57 5.31 -6.49 -8.17
C SER A 57 5.87 -6.20 -6.77
N TYR A 58 6.77 -7.04 -6.28
CA TYR A 58 7.39 -6.84 -4.97
C TYR A 58 8.21 -5.54 -4.92
N SER A 59 9.00 -5.26 -5.95
CA SER A 59 9.82 -4.05 -6.05
C SER A 59 8.95 -2.79 -6.10
N TYR A 60 7.88 -2.80 -6.89
CA TYR A 60 6.92 -1.70 -6.95
C TYR A 60 6.30 -1.42 -5.58
N ASN A 61 5.83 -2.47 -4.90
CA ASN A 61 5.28 -2.35 -3.56
C ASN A 61 6.31 -1.79 -2.57
N PHE A 62 7.55 -2.29 -2.60
CA PHE A 62 8.61 -1.77 -1.75
C PHE A 62 8.86 -0.28 -1.98
N VAL A 63 8.98 0.16 -3.24
CA VAL A 63 9.22 1.57 -3.59
C VAL A 63 8.06 2.44 -3.15
N MET A 64 6.82 2.00 -3.36
CA MET A 64 5.62 2.71 -2.92
C MET A 64 5.61 2.92 -1.40
N TRP A 65 5.84 1.85 -0.63
CA TRP A 65 5.87 1.93 0.84
C TRP A 65 7.06 2.74 1.35
N PHE A 66 8.23 2.62 0.70
CA PHE A 66 9.39 3.44 1.01
C PHE A 66 9.09 4.92 0.81
N ALA A 67 8.46 5.30 -0.30
CA ALA A 67 8.02 6.67 -0.54
C ALA A 67 7.04 7.15 0.54
N CYS A 68 6.08 6.31 0.95
CA CYS A 68 5.12 6.66 1.99
C CYS A 68 5.78 6.96 3.33
N VAL A 69 6.67 6.06 3.78
CA VAL A 69 7.40 6.21 5.04
C VAL A 69 8.39 7.38 4.96
N TRP A 70 9.03 7.60 3.81
CA TRP A 70 9.94 8.73 3.58
C TRP A 70 9.20 10.07 3.69
N ILE A 71 8.04 10.20 3.05
CA ILE A 71 7.21 11.42 3.13
C ILE A 71 6.75 11.63 4.58
N PHE A 72 6.32 10.58 5.27
CA PHE A 72 5.98 10.66 6.68
C PHE A 72 7.17 11.13 7.53
N HIS A 73 8.37 10.56 7.32
CA HIS A 73 9.60 10.94 8.03
C HIS A 73 9.90 12.43 7.91
N ILE A 74 9.67 13.03 6.74
CA ILE A 74 9.87 14.46 6.53
C ILE A 74 8.73 15.30 7.12
N ALA A 75 7.47 14.88 6.93
CA ALA A 75 6.31 15.73 7.22
C ALA A 75 5.84 15.67 8.69
N HIS A 76 6.03 14.55 9.38
CA HIS A 76 5.48 14.34 10.73
C HIS A 76 5.91 15.36 11.82
N PRO A 77 7.10 16.01 11.78
CA PRO A 77 7.47 16.99 12.79
C PRO A 77 6.57 18.23 12.74
N SER A 78 6.12 18.62 11.54
CA SER A 78 5.27 19.80 11.31
C SER A 78 3.78 19.56 11.58
N MET A 79 3.40 18.34 11.97
CA MET A 79 2.00 17.96 12.17
C MET A 79 1.62 17.91 13.65
N ALA A 80 0.40 18.30 13.98
CA ALA A 80 -0.17 18.13 15.31
C ALA A 80 -0.83 16.75 15.49
N GLY A 81 -0.79 16.23 16.72
CA GLY A 81 -1.47 15.00 17.14
C GLY A 81 -0.53 13.84 17.48
N HIS A 82 -1.12 12.71 17.88
CA HIS A 82 -0.39 11.47 18.19
C HIS A 82 0.24 10.86 16.92
N ALA A 83 1.36 10.13 17.05
CA ALA A 83 2.12 9.56 15.93
C ALA A 83 1.26 8.73 14.94
N VAL A 84 0.34 7.91 15.46
CA VAL A 84 -0.65 7.17 14.67
C VAL A 84 -1.52 8.09 13.81
N ILE A 85 -2.05 9.17 14.39
CA ILE A 85 -2.89 10.11 13.65
C ILE A 85 -2.08 10.86 12.60
N LYS A 86 -0.85 11.28 12.92
CA LYS A 86 0.05 11.90 11.94
C LYS A 86 0.30 10.96 10.75
N SER A 87 0.56 9.69 11.05
CA SER A 87 0.82 8.66 10.04
C SER A 87 -0.40 8.42 9.16
N LEU A 88 -1.58 8.22 9.76
CA LEU A 88 -2.83 8.04 9.01
C LEU A 88 -3.17 9.22 8.10
N LYS A 89 -2.90 10.46 8.52
CA LYS A 89 -3.09 11.64 7.65
C LYS A 89 -2.21 11.59 6.41
N ILE A 90 -0.92 11.30 6.57
CA ILE A 90 0.02 11.21 5.43
C ILE A 90 -0.33 10.02 4.54
N PHE A 91 -0.58 8.84 5.12
CA PHE A 91 -0.95 7.65 4.37
C PHE A 91 -2.29 7.82 3.65
N GLY A 92 -3.26 8.52 4.24
CA GLY A 92 -4.53 8.85 3.60
C GLY A 92 -4.35 9.76 2.38
N ILE A 93 -3.51 10.80 2.47
CA ILE A 93 -3.19 11.67 1.33
C ILE A 93 -2.52 10.87 0.21
N LEU A 94 -1.58 9.99 0.56
CA LEU A 94 -0.88 9.15 -0.41
C LEU A 94 -1.81 8.12 -1.05
N PHE A 95 -2.72 7.52 -0.27
CA PHE A 95 -3.77 6.68 -0.80
C PHE A 95 -4.60 7.42 -1.86
N LEU A 96 -5.07 8.64 -1.55
CA LEU A 96 -5.83 9.44 -2.52
C LEU A 96 -5.04 9.73 -3.79
N PHE A 97 -3.74 10.02 -3.66
CA PHE A 97 -2.84 10.20 -4.80
C PHE A 97 -2.76 8.93 -5.66
N PHE A 98 -2.44 7.78 -5.07
CA PHE A 98 -2.33 6.51 -5.80
C PHE A 98 -3.67 6.05 -6.38
N ALA A 99 -4.77 6.24 -5.65
CA ALA A 99 -6.12 5.93 -6.14
C ALA A 99 -6.51 6.81 -7.34
N SER A 100 -6.09 8.08 -7.35
CA SER A 100 -6.30 9.00 -8.48
C SER A 100 -5.47 8.60 -9.70
N VAL A 101 -4.19 8.27 -9.50
CA VAL A 101 -3.31 7.77 -10.58
C VAL A 101 -3.87 6.47 -11.15
N SER A 102 -4.29 5.54 -10.28
CA SER A 102 -4.94 4.29 -10.68
C SER A 102 -6.21 4.54 -11.49
N ALA A 103 -7.06 5.49 -11.08
CA ALA A 103 -8.27 5.85 -11.82
C ALA A 103 -7.98 6.30 -13.25
N ILE A 104 -6.95 7.14 -13.43
CA ILE A 104 -6.53 7.62 -14.75
C ILE A 104 -6.09 6.45 -15.63
N TYR A 105 -5.26 5.54 -15.11
CA TYR A 105 -4.80 4.37 -15.85
C TYR A 105 -5.93 3.41 -16.20
N MET A 106 -6.82 3.13 -15.25
CA MET A 106 -7.97 2.26 -15.48
C MET A 106 -8.90 2.83 -16.55
N ASN A 107 -9.11 4.15 -16.56
CA ASN A 107 -9.89 4.83 -17.58
C ASN A 107 -9.18 4.84 -18.95
N HIS A 108 -7.87 5.10 -18.99
CA HIS A 108 -7.11 5.16 -20.24
C HIS A 108 -7.01 3.80 -20.94
N TYR A 109 -6.82 2.72 -20.18
CA TYR A 109 -6.72 1.36 -20.72
C TYR A 109 -8.05 0.59 -20.74
N SER A 110 -9.18 1.27 -20.48
CA SER A 110 -10.53 0.68 -20.49
C SER A 110 -10.66 -0.57 -19.62
N HIS A 111 -10.01 -0.58 -18.46
CA HIS A 111 -10.09 -1.70 -17.52
C HIS A 111 -11.49 -1.81 -16.87
N PRO A 112 -11.86 -3.00 -16.35
CA PRO A 112 -13.12 -3.20 -15.66
C PRO A 112 -13.27 -2.31 -14.43
N LYS A 113 -14.36 -1.53 -14.39
CA LYS A 113 -14.64 -0.60 -13.27
C LYS A 113 -14.83 -1.32 -11.95
N ASP A 114 -15.44 -2.51 -11.97
CA ASP A 114 -15.62 -3.34 -10.77
C ASP A 114 -14.28 -3.68 -10.12
N PHE A 115 -13.29 -4.07 -10.94
CA PHE A 115 -11.95 -4.39 -10.44
C PHE A 115 -11.31 -3.17 -9.76
N TYR A 116 -11.42 -1.99 -10.38
CA TYR A 116 -10.94 -0.74 -9.78
C TYR A 116 -11.58 -0.47 -8.42
N LEU A 117 -12.91 -0.62 -8.29
CA LEU A 117 -13.60 -0.38 -7.02
C LEU A 117 -13.10 -1.31 -5.91
N TYR A 118 -12.88 -2.59 -6.21
CA TYR A 118 -12.30 -3.52 -5.24
C TYR A 118 -10.84 -3.20 -4.93
N SER A 119 -10.04 -2.75 -5.92
CA SER A 119 -8.67 -2.29 -5.67
C SER A 119 -8.61 -1.03 -4.81
N VAL A 120 -9.57 -0.10 -4.94
CA VAL A 120 -9.67 1.07 -4.06
C VAL A 120 -10.05 0.65 -2.64
N ALA A 121 -10.97 -0.30 -2.48
CA ALA A 121 -11.33 -0.85 -1.18
C ALA A 121 -10.15 -1.56 -0.51
N ASP A 122 -9.40 -2.36 -1.27
CA ASP A 122 -8.15 -2.98 -0.83
C ASP A 122 -7.15 -1.92 -0.36
N GLY A 123 -6.86 -0.93 -1.21
CA GLY A 123 -5.97 0.19 -0.87
C GLY A 123 -6.40 0.90 0.42
N LEU A 124 -7.69 1.12 0.64
CA LEU A 124 -8.19 1.77 1.85
C LEU A 124 -7.85 0.96 3.11
N ILE A 125 -8.03 -0.36 3.06
CA ILE A 125 -7.72 -1.28 4.16
C ILE A 125 -6.21 -1.29 4.41
N VAL A 126 -5.41 -1.48 3.36
CA VAL A 126 -3.96 -1.64 3.49
C VAL A 126 -3.29 -0.34 3.95
N PHE A 127 -3.65 0.81 3.37
CA PHE A 127 -3.07 2.09 3.78
C PHE A 127 -3.45 2.45 5.22
N ALA A 128 -4.67 2.13 5.66
CA ALA A 128 -5.07 2.33 7.04
C ALA A 128 -4.29 1.42 8.01
N LEU A 129 -4.15 0.14 7.67
CA LEU A 129 -3.39 -0.83 8.45
C LEU A 129 -1.92 -0.42 8.56
N VAL A 130 -1.24 -0.25 7.41
CA VAL A 130 0.19 0.09 7.37
C VAL A 130 0.43 1.46 7.99
N GLY A 131 -0.43 2.44 7.74
CA GLY A 131 -0.35 3.77 8.35
C GLY A 131 -0.48 3.71 9.87
N THR A 132 -1.39 2.90 10.40
CA THR A 132 -1.54 2.70 11.85
C THR A 132 -0.28 2.09 12.46
N ILE A 133 0.20 1.00 11.88
CA ILE A 133 1.38 0.29 12.36
C ILE A 133 2.62 1.19 12.29
N ASN A 134 2.82 1.92 11.18
CA ASN A 134 3.91 2.88 11.05
C ASN A 134 3.92 3.87 12.23
N GLY A 135 2.77 4.48 12.54
CA GLY A 135 2.68 5.42 13.66
C GLY A 135 2.92 4.78 15.04
N LEU A 136 2.69 3.48 15.20
CA LEU A 136 2.98 2.75 16.45
C LEU A 136 4.47 2.41 16.59
N VAL A 137 5.11 1.99 15.49
CA VAL A 137 6.46 1.42 15.55
C VAL A 137 7.57 2.41 15.21
N TYR A 138 7.25 3.52 14.52
CA TYR A 138 8.24 4.49 14.03
C TYR A 138 9.17 5.02 15.13
N LYS A 139 8.63 5.31 16.32
CA LYS A 139 9.42 5.77 17.47
C LYS A 139 10.55 4.81 17.87
N TYR A 140 10.37 3.49 17.66
CA TYR A 140 11.41 2.51 17.99
C TYR A 140 12.59 2.53 17.01
N PHE A 141 12.40 3.09 15.82
CA PHE A 141 13.46 3.24 14.84
C PHE A 141 14.16 4.60 14.97
N PHE A 142 13.43 5.67 15.31
CA PHE A 142 13.96 7.04 15.19
C PHE A 142 14.04 7.84 16.50
N GLU A 143 13.35 7.44 17.56
CA GLU A 143 13.33 8.14 18.86
C GLU A 143 14.04 7.37 19.98
N LYS A 144 14.41 6.11 19.72
CA LYS A 144 15.36 5.32 20.50
C LYS A 144 16.72 5.27 19.81
#